data_AF-A0A8T4S1S6-F1
#
_entry.id   AF-A0A8T4S1S6-F1
#
_cell.length_a   1.000
_cell.length_b   1.000
_cell.length_c   1.000
_cell.angle_alpha   90.00
_cell.angle_beta   90.00
_cell.angle_gamma   90.00
#
_symmetry.space_group_name_H-M   'P 1'
#
loop_
_entity.id
_entity.type
_entity.pdbx_description
1 polymer ?
#
loop_
_entity_poly.entity_id
_entity_poly.type
_entity_poly.pdbx_seq_one_letter_code
_entity_poly.pdbx_strand_id
1 'polypeptide(L)'
;METRGKTMLFVILGIIFVKIVLVSLIPAPSAFSDAYIYSKMAESFFSSGEFSIHGVHTSLYPPLYPIILSISYLFNDMTTVYWLMKVINVIISTLVFIPAYLLSKEFFNEKRSIIIGLLVSLLPGSFAFSGYIMAENLLYPLVLSAFYLIYKSFNEEGYKFDILAGIFIGLSFLTKVTSIMLLVLVFFY
;
A
#
# COMPACT_ATOMS: atom_id res chain seq x y z
N MET A 1 -19.24 16.47 -13.01
CA MET A 1 -18.20 15.43 -12.78
C MET A 1 -16.87 16.06 -12.40
N GLU A 2 -16.44 17.14 -13.05
CA GLU A 2 -15.13 17.78 -12.83
C GLU A 2 -14.88 18.30 -11.39
N THR A 3 -15.89 18.89 -10.74
CA THR A 3 -15.78 19.42 -9.37
C THR A 3 -15.64 18.32 -8.31
N ARG A 4 -16.13 17.11 -8.60
CA ARG A 4 -16.11 15.96 -7.67
C ARG A 4 -14.72 15.33 -7.61
N GLY A 5 -14.11 15.11 -8.78
CA GLY A 5 -12.72 14.65 -8.87
C GLY A 5 -11.75 15.59 -8.15
N LYS A 6 -11.97 16.91 -8.29
CA LYS A 6 -11.18 17.92 -7.57
C LYS A 6 -11.30 17.77 -6.06
N THR A 7 -12.50 17.54 -5.52
CA THR A 7 -12.72 17.38 -4.06
C THR A 7 -11.97 16.17 -3.50
N MET A 8 -12.07 15.02 -4.17
CA MET A 8 -11.34 13.80 -3.75
C MET A 8 -9.82 14.00 -3.81
N LEU A 9 -9.34 14.66 -4.88
CA LEU A 9 -7.92 14.96 -5.02
C LEU A 9 -7.42 15.86 -3.87
N PHE A 10 -8.16 16.92 -3.53
CA PHE A 10 -7.81 17.77 -2.38
C PHE A 10 -7.77 16.99 -1.07
N VAL A 11 -8.72 16.07 -0.85
CA VAL A 11 -8.72 15.21 0.33
C VAL A 11 -7.47 14.32 0.37
N ILE A 12 -7.15 13.63 -0.72
CA ILE A 12 -5.96 12.75 -0.82
C ILE A 12 -4.68 13.55 -0.58
N LEU A 13 -4.54 14.71 -1.24
CA LEU A 13 -3.39 15.59 -1.06
C LEU A 13 -3.28 16.10 0.38
N GLY A 14 -4.41 16.40 1.02
CA GLY A 14 -4.46 16.78 2.43
C GLY A 14 -3.96 15.67 3.35
N ILE A 15 -4.39 14.42 3.13
CA ILE A 15 -3.91 13.25 3.90
C ILE A 15 -2.41 13.05 3.70
N ILE A 16 -1.92 13.11 2.45
CA ILE A 16 -0.50 12.99 2.13
C ILE A 16 0.29 14.08 2.85
N PHE A 17 -0.17 15.33 2.78
CA PHE A 17 0.50 16.45 3.43
C PHE A 17 0.60 16.24 4.95
N VAL A 18 -0.50 15.89 5.61
CA VAL A 18 -0.52 15.62 7.06
C VAL A 18 0.43 14.47 7.41
N LYS A 19 0.39 13.36 6.67
CA LYS A 19 1.27 12.22 6.90
C LYS A 19 2.75 12.56 6.68
N ILE A 20 3.09 13.31 5.64
CA ILE A 20 4.48 13.78 5.40
C ILE A 20 4.98 14.61 6.58
N VAL A 21 4.17 15.56 7.06
CA VAL A 21 4.52 16.40 8.22
C VAL A 21 4.73 15.56 9.46
N LEU A 22 3.91 14.54 9.71
CA LEU A 22 4.08 13.68 10.89
C LEU A 22 5.29 12.77 10.78
N VAL A 23 5.52 12.21 9.60
CA VAL A 23 6.62 11.28 9.37
C VAL A 23 7.98 11.99 9.38
N SER A 24 8.04 13.29 9.06
CA SER A 24 9.26 14.09 9.21
C SER A 24 9.63 14.39 10.67
N LEU A 25 8.67 14.33 11.59
CA LEU A 25 8.91 14.46 13.04
C LEU A 25 9.47 13.19 13.69
N ILE A 26 9.61 12.10 12.94
CA ILE A 26 10.19 10.83 13.39
C ILE A 26 11.60 10.71 12.81
N PRO A 27 12.65 11.18 13.50
CA PRO A 27 14.00 11.25 12.93
C PRO A 27 14.72 9.90 12.91
N ALA A 28 14.34 8.98 13.80
CA ALA A 28 15.06 7.72 13.98
C ALA A 28 14.42 6.57 13.18
N PRO A 29 15.24 5.67 12.58
CA PRO A 29 14.77 4.40 12.06
C PRO A 29 14.10 3.57 13.15
N SER A 30 13.04 2.85 12.80
CA SER A 30 12.43 1.90 13.73
C SER A 30 13.34 0.72 14.01
N ALA A 31 13.32 0.23 15.25
CA ALA A 31 14.00 -0.99 15.67
C ALA A 31 13.31 -2.30 15.22
N PHE A 32 12.40 -2.24 14.22
CA PHE A 32 11.75 -3.43 13.68
C PHE A 32 12.72 -4.17 12.75
N SER A 33 12.89 -5.48 12.97
CA SER A 33 13.70 -6.36 12.11
C SER A 33 13.30 -6.28 10.65
N ASP A 34 11.99 -6.25 10.40
CA ASP A 34 11.43 -6.33 9.05
C ASP A 34 11.76 -5.07 8.24
N ALA A 35 11.82 -3.90 8.90
CA ALA A 35 12.19 -2.65 8.27
C ALA A 35 13.61 -2.69 7.68
N TYR A 36 14.54 -3.28 8.44
CA TYR A 36 15.91 -3.48 7.99
C TYR A 36 15.97 -4.45 6.80
N ILE A 37 15.25 -5.56 6.89
CA ILE A 37 15.21 -6.60 5.84
C ILE A 37 14.66 -6.04 4.53
N TYR A 38 13.52 -5.34 4.58
CA TYR A 38 12.93 -4.72 3.38
C TYR A 38 13.86 -3.67 2.77
N SER A 39 14.53 -2.86 3.60
CA SER A 39 15.50 -1.87 3.13
C SER A 39 16.71 -2.52 2.44
N LYS A 40 17.24 -3.63 2.97
CA LYS A 40 18.35 -4.37 2.36
C LYS A 40 17.98 -5.11 1.09
N MET A 41 16.80 -5.71 1.05
CA MET A 41 16.29 -6.32 -0.18
C MET A 41 16.05 -5.28 -1.29
N ALA A 42 15.59 -4.09 -0.92
CA ALA A 42 15.44 -2.99 -1.88
C ALA A 42 16.81 -2.52 -2.44
N GLU A 43 17.85 -2.49 -1.60
CA GLU A 43 19.22 -2.16 -1.99
C GLU A 43 19.82 -3.19 -2.96
N SER A 44 19.71 -4.48 -2.60
CA SER A 44 20.23 -5.57 -3.44
C SER A 44 19.48 -5.63 -4.77
N PHE A 45 18.16 -5.43 -4.76
CA PHE A 45 17.37 -5.43 -5.97
C PHE A 45 17.75 -4.25 -6.89
N PHE A 46 17.97 -3.07 -6.32
CA PHE A 46 18.41 -1.91 -7.11
C PHE A 46 19.79 -2.12 -7.75
N SER A 47 20.72 -2.73 -7.02
CA SER A 47 22.12 -2.87 -7.44
C SER A 47 22.40 -4.06 -8.36
N SER A 48 21.78 -5.21 -8.13
CA SER A 48 22.03 -6.44 -8.89
C SER A 48 20.78 -7.09 -9.49
N GLY A 49 19.59 -6.59 -9.18
CA GLY A 49 18.32 -7.23 -9.57
C GLY A 49 17.98 -8.49 -8.75
N GLU A 50 18.76 -8.77 -7.70
CA GLU A 50 18.59 -9.96 -6.86
C GLU A 50 18.11 -9.59 -5.45
N PHE A 51 17.53 -10.55 -4.74
CA PHE A 51 17.16 -10.38 -3.34
C PHE A 51 18.20 -11.04 -2.44
N SER A 52 19.01 -10.23 -1.76
CA SER A 52 20.03 -10.70 -0.83
C SER A 52 20.15 -9.78 0.39
N ILE A 53 20.58 -10.37 1.51
CA ILE A 53 20.87 -9.66 2.75
C ILE A 53 22.30 -10.03 3.12
N HIS A 54 23.19 -9.04 3.19
CA HIS A 54 24.62 -9.25 3.42
C HIS A 54 25.26 -10.28 2.46
N GLY A 55 24.85 -10.27 1.19
CA GLY A 55 25.36 -11.19 0.16
C GLY A 55 24.77 -12.61 0.22
N VAL A 56 23.84 -12.88 1.13
CA VAL A 56 23.12 -14.17 1.20
C VAL A 56 21.74 -14.01 0.55
N HIS A 57 21.45 -14.81 -0.47
CA HIS A 57 20.15 -14.79 -1.13
C HIS A 57 19.02 -15.12 -0.15
N THR A 58 17.92 -14.37 -0.26
CA THR A 58 16.73 -14.58 0.57
C THR A 58 15.49 -14.73 -0.31
N SER A 59 14.69 -15.76 0.00
CA SER A 59 13.37 -15.99 -0.60
C SER A 59 12.25 -15.98 0.45
N LEU A 60 12.59 -15.71 1.71
CA LEU A 60 11.65 -15.76 2.84
C LEU A 60 10.65 -14.59 2.82
N TYR A 61 11.03 -13.46 2.21
CA TYR A 61 10.24 -12.24 2.20
C TYR A 61 9.67 -11.98 0.81
N PRO A 62 8.38 -11.62 0.70
CA PRO A 62 7.78 -11.33 -0.60
C PRO A 62 8.42 -10.12 -1.29
N PRO A 63 8.54 -10.14 -2.63
CA PRO A 63 9.41 -9.21 -3.35
C PRO A 63 8.76 -7.86 -3.65
N LEU A 64 7.43 -7.75 -3.69
CA LEU A 64 6.77 -6.58 -4.27
C LEU A 64 7.06 -5.28 -3.51
N TYR A 65 7.06 -5.35 -2.18
CA TYR A 65 7.32 -4.18 -1.34
C TYR A 65 8.79 -3.69 -1.46
N PRO A 66 9.82 -4.54 -1.34
CA PRO A 66 11.20 -4.18 -1.67
C PRO A 66 11.41 -3.62 -3.07
N ILE A 67 10.77 -4.22 -4.10
CA ILE A 67 10.87 -3.73 -5.49
C ILE A 67 10.41 -2.28 -5.58
N ILE A 68 9.28 -1.94 -4.96
CA ILE A 68 8.76 -0.57 -5.00
C ILE A 68 9.68 0.39 -4.23
N LEU A 69 10.21 -0.02 -3.08
CA LEU A 69 11.14 0.81 -2.31
C LEU A 69 12.50 1.00 -2.99
N SER A 70 12.92 0.08 -3.87
CA SER A 70 14.22 0.12 -4.53
C SER A 70 14.46 1.43 -5.30
N ILE A 71 13.40 2.09 -5.77
CA ILE A 71 13.50 3.40 -6.43
C ILE A 71 14.14 4.48 -5.55
N SER A 72 14.06 4.34 -4.21
CA SER A 72 14.72 5.27 -3.28
C SER A 72 16.24 5.24 -3.38
N TYR A 73 16.83 4.12 -3.82
CA TYR A 73 18.27 3.95 -4.03
C TYR A 73 18.80 4.56 -5.34
N LEU A 74 17.95 5.27 -6.11
CA LEU A 74 18.44 6.20 -7.14
C LEU A 74 19.34 7.31 -6.54
N PHE A 75 19.25 7.53 -5.23
CA PHE A 75 20.10 8.43 -4.47
C PHE A 75 21.11 7.63 -3.64
N ASN A 76 22.31 8.17 -3.49
CA ASN A 76 23.42 7.47 -2.83
C ASN A 76 23.53 7.75 -1.31
N ASP A 77 22.88 8.81 -0.82
CA ASP A 77 22.89 9.17 0.61
C ASP A 77 21.78 8.44 1.38
N MET A 78 22.15 7.68 2.40
CA MET A 78 21.21 6.84 3.16
C MET A 78 20.15 7.67 3.89
N THR A 79 20.45 8.92 4.27
CA THR A 79 19.47 9.83 4.89
C THR A 79 18.34 10.14 3.91
N THR A 80 18.71 10.47 2.67
CA THR A 80 17.80 10.75 1.56
C THR A 80 17.03 9.51 1.14
N VAL A 81 17.70 8.36 1.02
CA VAL A 81 17.06 7.06 0.72
C VAL A 81 15.96 6.75 1.73
N TYR A 82 16.29 6.80 3.03
CA TYR A 82 15.33 6.51 4.10
C TYR A 82 14.15 7.48 4.11
N TRP A 83 14.42 8.78 3.90
CA TRP A 83 13.36 9.78 3.77
C TRP A 83 12.46 9.51 2.55
N LEU A 84 13.02 9.11 1.41
CA LEU A 84 12.24 8.75 0.23
C LEU A 84 11.40 7.49 0.44
N MET A 85 11.93 6.47 1.10
CA MET A 85 11.14 5.28 1.48
C MET A 85 9.91 5.66 2.32
N LYS A 86 10.09 6.60 3.26
CA LYS A 86 8.98 7.16 4.05
C LYS A 86 7.96 7.89 3.19
N VAL A 87 8.39 8.74 2.26
CA VAL A 87 7.48 9.44 1.34
C VAL A 87 6.72 8.46 0.45
N ILE A 88 7.40 7.43 -0.09
CA ILE A 88 6.78 6.35 -0.86
C ILE A 88 5.70 5.65 -0.02
N ASN A 89 6.00 5.30 1.23
CA ASN A 89 5.02 4.69 2.14
C ASN A 89 3.83 5.60 2.43
N VAL A 90 4.04 6.91 2.60
CA VAL A 90 2.94 7.86 2.78
C VAL A 90 2.02 7.88 1.57
N ILE A 91 2.57 7.92 0.36
CA ILE A 91 1.80 7.91 -0.88
C ILE A 91 1.01 6.61 -0.99
N ILE A 92 1.70 5.46 -0.90
CA ILE A 92 1.09 4.13 -1.05
C ILE A 92 0.01 3.90 0.01
N SER A 93 0.32 4.14 1.28
CA SER A 93 -0.65 3.94 2.38
C SER A 93 -1.88 4.84 2.25
N THR A 94 -1.76 6.00 1.59
CA THR A 94 -2.91 6.89 1.35
C THR A 94 -3.80 6.38 0.23
N LEU A 95 -3.30 5.52 -0.68
CA LEU A 95 -4.12 4.92 -1.72
C LEU A 95 -5.29 4.11 -1.15
N VAL A 96 -5.23 3.67 0.12
CA VAL A 96 -6.33 2.96 0.80
C VAL A 96 -7.63 3.78 0.84
N PHE A 97 -7.53 5.11 0.76
CA PHE A 97 -8.67 6.01 0.64
C PHE A 97 -9.55 5.66 -0.57
N ILE A 98 -8.94 5.32 -1.71
CA ILE A 98 -9.63 5.12 -2.98
C ILE A 98 -10.58 3.91 -2.92
N PRO A 99 -10.11 2.68 -2.61
CA PRO A 99 -11.02 1.54 -2.54
C PRO A 99 -11.99 1.65 -1.36
N ALA A 100 -11.61 2.29 -0.25
CA ALA A 100 -12.54 2.56 0.86
C ALA A 100 -13.70 3.47 0.43
N TYR A 101 -13.39 4.56 -0.27
CA TYR A 101 -14.38 5.47 -0.84
C TYR A 101 -15.26 4.75 -1.86
N LEU A 102 -14.67 4.03 -2.81
CA LEU A 102 -15.42 3.35 -3.87
C LEU A 102 -16.36 2.28 -3.30
N LEU A 103 -15.87 1.44 -2.40
CA LEU A 103 -16.68 0.41 -1.75
C LEU A 103 -17.82 1.02 -0.91
N SER A 104 -17.53 2.07 -0.13
CA SER A 104 -18.57 2.73 0.67
C SER A 104 -19.61 3.47 -0.18
N LYS A 105 -19.27 3.88 -1.41
CA LYS A 105 -20.20 4.52 -2.35
C LYS A 105 -21.30 3.56 -2.80
N GLU A 106 -21.05 2.25 -2.80
CA GLU A 106 -22.05 1.24 -3.13
C GLU A 106 -23.19 1.17 -2.09
N PHE A 107 -22.97 1.66 -0.86
CA PHE A 107 -23.94 1.60 0.23
C PHE A 107 -24.42 2.97 0.74
N PHE A 108 -23.64 4.03 0.49
CA PHE A 108 -23.90 5.35 1.05
C PHE A 108 -23.82 6.47 0.00
N ASN A 109 -24.29 7.66 0.39
CA ASN A 109 -24.12 8.86 -0.42
C ASN A 109 -22.68 9.38 -0.40
N GLU A 110 -22.34 10.19 -1.40
CA GLU A 110 -20.98 10.71 -1.65
C GLU A 110 -20.31 11.33 -0.42
N LYS A 111 -21.05 12.17 0.34
CA LYS A 111 -20.50 12.83 1.54
C LYS A 111 -20.09 11.81 2.61
N ARG A 112 -20.95 10.81 2.87
CA ARG A 112 -20.65 9.75 3.84
C ARG A 112 -19.50 8.87 3.36
N SER A 113 -19.44 8.56 2.06
CA SER A 113 -18.34 7.77 1.49
C SER A 113 -16.98 8.47 1.60
N ILE A 114 -16.93 9.80 1.40
CA ILE A 114 -15.70 10.58 1.62
C ILE A 114 -15.27 10.50 3.09
N ILE A 115 -16.22 10.66 4.02
CA ILE A 115 -15.93 10.56 5.46
C ILE A 115 -15.42 9.16 5.82
N ILE A 116 -16.04 8.09 5.28
CA ILE A 116 -15.58 6.71 5.52
C ILE A 116 -14.17 6.50 4.96
N GLY A 117 -13.89 6.95 3.73
CA GLY A 117 -12.54 6.86 3.15
C GLY A 117 -11.49 7.59 3.97
N LEU A 118 -11.84 8.77 4.51
CA LEU A 118 -11.01 9.53 5.45
C LEU A 118 -10.74 8.73 6.73
N LEU A 119 -11.80 8.23 7.38
CA LEU A 119 -11.68 7.46 8.62
C LEU A 119 -10.82 6.21 8.43
N VAL A 120 -11.00 5.47 7.33
CA VAL A 120 -10.18 4.29 7.00
C VAL A 120 -8.71 4.68 6.82
N SER A 121 -8.44 5.81 6.16
CA SER A 121 -7.07 6.29 5.95
C SER A 121 -6.38 6.78 7.23
N LEU A 122 -7.17 7.12 8.25
CA LEU A 122 -6.71 7.56 9.57
C LEU A 122 -6.65 6.42 10.59
N LEU A 123 -7.09 5.20 10.24
CA LEU A 123 -6.98 4.06 11.14
C LEU A 123 -5.53 3.83 11.56
N PRO A 124 -5.25 3.45 12.82
CA PRO A 124 -3.89 3.28 13.31
C PRO A 124 -3.02 2.39 12.42
N GLY A 125 -3.57 1.31 11.85
CA GLY A 125 -2.84 0.47 10.89
C GLY A 125 -2.39 1.25 9.66
N SER A 126 -3.31 1.91 8.95
CA SER A 126 -2.97 2.65 7.72
C SER A 126 -2.25 3.98 7.97
N PHE A 127 -2.35 4.52 9.18
CA PHE A 127 -1.80 5.82 9.55
C PHE A 127 -0.44 5.70 10.26
N ALA A 128 -0.35 4.89 11.31
CA ALA A 128 0.88 4.76 12.10
C ALA A 128 1.98 4.01 11.33
N PHE A 129 1.64 3.01 10.50
CA PHE A 129 2.65 2.32 9.71
C PHE A 129 3.25 3.16 8.58
N SER A 130 2.61 4.27 8.19
CA SER A 130 3.12 5.12 7.10
C SER A 130 4.50 5.72 7.38
N GLY A 131 4.88 5.87 8.66
CA GLY A 131 6.20 6.33 9.08
C GLY A 131 7.25 5.22 9.19
N TYR A 132 6.86 3.96 9.03
CA TYR A 132 7.73 2.80 9.19
C TYR A 132 7.86 2.03 7.88
N ILE A 133 9.00 1.39 7.66
CA ILE A 133 9.25 0.58 6.47
C ILE A 133 8.59 -0.79 6.67
N MET A 134 7.29 -0.84 6.46
CA MET A 134 6.44 -2.00 6.73
C MET A 134 5.60 -2.33 5.48
N ALA A 135 5.52 -3.62 5.13
CA ALA A 135 4.78 -4.08 3.96
C ALA A 135 3.27 -3.80 4.06
N GLU A 136 2.75 -3.62 5.28
CA GLU A 136 1.39 -3.21 5.60
C GLU A 136 0.95 -1.95 4.85
N ASN A 137 1.89 -1.02 4.62
CA ASN A 137 1.62 0.21 3.88
C ASN A 137 1.10 -0.08 2.48
N LEU A 138 1.63 -1.11 1.82
CA LEU A 138 1.20 -1.58 0.51
C LEU A 138 0.08 -2.62 0.58
N LEU A 139 0.09 -3.44 1.62
CA LEU A 139 -0.88 -4.51 1.76
C LEU A 139 -2.31 -3.97 1.90
N TYR A 140 -2.55 -3.00 2.78
CA TYR A 140 -3.90 -2.47 3.01
C TYR A 140 -4.60 -1.91 1.77
N PRO A 141 -3.98 -1.03 0.95
CA PRO A 141 -4.61 -0.56 -0.28
C PRO A 141 -4.86 -1.70 -1.27
N LEU A 142 -3.95 -2.69 -1.39
CA LEU A 142 -4.13 -3.81 -2.31
C LEU A 142 -5.29 -4.73 -1.87
N VAL A 143 -5.33 -5.10 -0.60
CA VAL A 143 -6.37 -5.97 -0.03
C VAL A 143 -7.74 -5.30 -0.12
N LEU A 144 -7.85 -4.01 0.22
CA LEU A 144 -9.13 -3.32 0.16
C LEU A 144 -9.60 -3.11 -1.28
N SER A 145 -8.67 -2.91 -2.21
CA SER A 145 -8.98 -2.89 -3.66
C SER A 145 -9.45 -4.25 -4.14
N ALA A 146 -8.83 -5.36 -3.69
CA ALA A 146 -9.29 -6.70 -4.00
C ALA A 146 -10.73 -6.93 -3.52
N PHE A 147 -11.06 -6.55 -2.28
CA PHE A 147 -12.43 -6.63 -1.76
C PHE A 147 -13.43 -5.84 -2.60
N TYR A 148 -13.10 -4.60 -2.97
CA TYR A 148 -13.96 -3.81 -3.84
C TYR A 148 -14.16 -4.47 -5.21
N LEU A 149 -13.09 -4.99 -5.83
CA LEU A 149 -13.17 -5.63 -7.14
C LEU A 149 -13.96 -6.94 -7.11
N ILE A 150 -13.80 -7.74 -6.05
CA ILE A 150 -14.63 -8.94 -5.80
C ILE A 150 -16.10 -8.54 -5.66
N TYR A 151 -16.40 -7.48 -4.90
CA TYR A 151 -17.77 -6.99 -4.81
C TYR A 151 -18.32 -6.57 -6.19
N LYS A 152 -17.51 -5.89 -7.02
CA LYS A 152 -17.93 -5.51 -8.37
C LYS A 152 -18.14 -6.71 -9.29
N SER A 153 -17.33 -7.76 -9.18
CA SER A 153 -17.51 -8.96 -10.02
C SER A 153 -18.80 -9.70 -9.70
N PHE A 154 -19.28 -9.65 -8.46
CA PHE A 154 -20.59 -10.24 -8.11
C PHE A 154 -21.79 -9.44 -8.61
N ASN A 155 -21.63 -8.13 -8.86
CA ASN A 155 -22.75 -7.24 -9.20
C ASN A 155 -22.76 -6.80 -10.67
N GLU A 156 -21.68 -7.01 -11.41
CA GLU A 156 -21.57 -6.66 -12.82
C GLU A 156 -21.24 -7.89 -13.66
N GLU A 157 -21.86 -7.99 -14.84
CA GLU A 157 -21.58 -9.10 -15.76
C GLU A 157 -20.20 -8.95 -16.43
N GLY A 158 -19.50 -10.08 -16.56
CA GLY A 158 -18.26 -10.21 -17.33
C GLY A 158 -16.99 -10.29 -16.49
N TYR A 159 -15.91 -10.76 -17.12
CA TYR A 159 -14.68 -11.19 -16.42
C TYR A 159 -13.73 -10.07 -16.01
N LYS A 160 -14.04 -8.81 -16.33
CA LYS A 160 -13.10 -7.69 -16.09
C LYS A 160 -12.76 -7.57 -14.61
N PHE A 161 -13.78 -7.59 -13.74
CA PHE A 161 -13.58 -7.46 -12.31
C PHE A 161 -12.99 -8.71 -11.68
N ASP A 162 -13.29 -9.90 -12.21
CA ASP A 162 -12.64 -11.15 -11.80
C ASP A 162 -11.13 -11.13 -12.05
N ILE A 163 -10.73 -10.72 -13.26
CA ILE A 163 -9.32 -10.62 -13.64
C ILE A 163 -8.62 -9.58 -12.75
N LEU A 164 -9.23 -8.40 -12.57
CA LEU A 164 -8.66 -7.36 -11.72
C LEU A 164 -8.57 -7.81 -10.26
N ALA A 165 -9.59 -8.48 -9.72
CA ALA A 165 -9.57 -9.04 -8.37
C ALA A 165 -8.42 -10.05 -8.23
N GLY A 166 -8.27 -10.99 -9.17
CA GLY A 166 -7.17 -11.96 -9.21
C GLY A 166 -5.79 -11.29 -9.23
N ILE A 167 -5.62 -10.24 -10.02
CA ILE A 167 -4.37 -9.44 -10.06
C ILE A 167 -4.09 -8.83 -8.68
N PHE A 168 -5.06 -8.15 -8.06
CA PHE A 168 -4.87 -7.50 -6.77
C PHE A 168 -4.64 -8.50 -5.63
N ILE A 169 -5.26 -9.69 -5.67
CA ILE A 169 -4.98 -10.79 -4.74
C ILE A 169 -3.54 -11.29 -4.93
N GLY A 170 -3.11 -11.49 -6.18
CA GLY A 170 -1.73 -11.90 -6.51
C GLY A 170 -0.70 -10.88 -6.04
N LEU A 171 -0.93 -9.59 -6.27
CA LEU A 171 -0.07 -8.51 -5.78
C LEU A 171 -0.05 -8.45 -4.25
N SER A 172 -1.19 -8.68 -3.59
CA SER A 172 -1.24 -8.76 -2.13
C SER A 172 -0.38 -9.91 -1.62
N PHE A 173 -0.43 -11.07 -2.29
CA PHE A 173 0.37 -12.25 -1.92
C PHE A 173 1.87 -11.99 -2.10
N LEU A 174 2.26 -11.32 -3.19
CA LEU A 174 3.62 -10.86 -3.44
C LEU A 174 4.07 -9.72 -2.50
N THR A 175 3.15 -9.13 -1.72
CA THR A 175 3.47 -8.16 -0.66
C THR A 175 3.62 -8.85 0.69
N LYS A 176 2.69 -9.75 1.03
CA LYS A 176 2.69 -10.49 2.30
C LYS A 176 1.98 -11.83 2.13
N VAL A 177 2.67 -12.94 2.40
CA VAL A 177 2.13 -14.31 2.27
C VAL A 177 0.84 -14.51 3.06
N THR A 178 0.66 -13.79 4.18
CA THR A 178 -0.56 -13.84 5.00
C THR A 178 -1.83 -13.46 4.24
N SER A 179 -1.72 -12.75 3.11
CA SER A 179 -2.87 -12.41 2.28
C SER A 179 -3.42 -13.59 1.48
N ILE A 180 -2.80 -14.79 1.56
CA ILE A 180 -3.33 -16.02 0.97
C ILE A 180 -4.76 -16.32 1.43
N MET A 181 -5.16 -15.80 2.60
CA MET A 181 -6.53 -15.86 3.11
C MET A 181 -7.55 -15.22 2.14
N LEU A 182 -7.14 -14.30 1.27
CA LEU A 182 -8.03 -13.72 0.26
C LEU A 182 -8.40 -14.70 -0.86
N LEU A 183 -7.56 -15.71 -1.15
CA LEU A 183 -7.90 -16.72 -2.16
C LEU A 183 -9.09 -17.56 -1.72
N VAL A 184 -9.17 -17.85 -0.42
CA VAL A 184 -10.30 -18.59 0.18
C VAL A 184 -11.62 -17.89 -0.18
N LEU A 185 -11.70 -16.57 -0.05
CA LEU A 185 -12.92 -15.81 -0.33
C LEU A 185 -13.45 -15.94 -1.76
N VAL A 186 -12.59 -16.25 -2.74
CA VAL A 186 -12.99 -16.40 -4.16
C VAL A 186 -13.51 -17.81 -4.48
N PHE A 187 -13.08 -18.85 -3.74
CA PHE A 187 -13.46 -20.24 -4.02
C PHE A 187 -14.72 -20.72 -3.29
N PHE A 188 -15.19 -19.99 -2.28
CA PHE A 188 -16.37 -20.38 -1.49
C PHE A 188 -17.70 -19.90 -2.07
N TYR A 189 -17.72 -19.42 -3.33
CA TYR A 189 -18.92 -19.07 -4.09
C TYR A 189 -18.71 -19.32 -5.60
#